data_AF-A0AAN6V5D6-F1
#
_entry.id   AF-A0AAN6V5D6-F1
#
_cell.length_a   1.000
_cell.length_b   1.000
_cell.length_c   1.000
_cell.angle_alpha   90.00
_cell.angle_beta   90.00
_cell.angle_gamma   90.00
#
_symmetry.space_group_name_H-M   'P 1'
#
loop_
_entity.id
_entity.type
_entity.pdbx_description
1 polymer ?
#
loop_
_entity_poly.entity_id
_entity_poly.type
_entity_poly.pdbx_seq_one_letter_code
_entity_poly.pdbx_strand_id
1 'polypeptide(L)'
;MASASKTLLGLGQRLPRRALPRITPFRCQSAHQYQSWHSKKKDIPDELAKLDLWDNNPEEPPTGFQKAYTEFPCTLHYYTLTARSKLFDARPEHHKLTPLDLPPDAVLPGKDELVRPAIGLIWPGDPKQTPISNGVTLLPNTIWMNRLADRYHNDYYLKPLQEGKELEEPQVFTIKKETPVPKDLTLFHESDEWFSLQPAEGMTLPDLNNALDKFYDEYARKRNAEEWFEKNPPTRWIDGREVDVWMDQ
;
A
#
# COMPACT_ATOMS: atom_id res chain seq x y z
N MET A 1 -36.21 72.50 7.35
CA MET A 1 -37.54 72.74 6.74
C MET A 1 -37.98 71.47 6.04
N ALA A 2 -39.22 71.03 6.33
CA ALA A 2 -40.12 70.09 5.62
C ALA A 2 -39.51 68.77 5.07
N SER A 3 -39.83 67.57 5.59
CA SER A 3 -41.14 66.88 5.66
C SER A 3 -41.80 66.68 4.29
N ALA A 4 -41.90 65.43 3.83
CA ALA A 4 -43.18 64.71 3.75
C ALA A 4 -43.03 63.29 3.18
N SER A 5 -43.71 62.37 3.86
CA SER A 5 -43.89 60.96 3.61
C SER A 5 -44.66 60.63 2.31
N LYS A 6 -44.51 59.40 1.82
CA LYS A 6 -45.65 58.61 1.34
C LYS A 6 -45.39 57.10 1.42
N THR A 7 -46.12 56.47 2.33
CA THR A 7 -46.36 55.02 2.41
C THR A 7 -47.44 54.63 1.42
N LEU A 8 -47.33 53.46 0.78
CA LEU A 8 -48.48 52.58 0.53
C LEU A 8 -48.05 51.13 0.27
N LEU A 9 -48.76 50.23 0.93
CA LEU A 9 -48.66 48.78 0.91
C LEU A 9 -48.98 48.17 -0.46
N GLY A 10 -48.49 46.94 -0.70
CA GLY A 10 -49.04 46.10 -1.77
C GLY A 10 -48.38 44.74 -1.95
N LEU A 11 -48.82 43.78 -1.14
CA LEU A 11 -49.12 42.37 -1.49
C LEU A 11 -48.09 41.54 -2.29
N GLY A 12 -47.66 40.45 -1.64
CA GLY A 12 -46.75 39.49 -2.19
C GLY A 12 -47.30 38.63 -3.33
N GLN A 13 -46.37 38.10 -4.11
CA GLN A 13 -46.53 36.85 -4.84
C GLN A 13 -45.25 36.04 -4.70
N ARG A 14 -45.38 34.83 -4.16
CA ARG A 14 -44.33 33.81 -4.09
C ARG A 14 -44.14 33.22 -5.48
N LEU A 15 -42.90 33.24 -5.98
CA LEU A 15 -42.51 32.48 -7.16
C LEU A 15 -42.46 30.97 -6.82
N PRO A 16 -42.85 30.08 -7.76
CA PRO A 16 -42.92 28.64 -7.50
C PRO A 16 -41.52 28.03 -7.41
N ARG A 17 -41.24 27.33 -6.30
CA ARG A 17 -40.09 26.43 -6.18
C ARG A 17 -40.28 25.26 -7.15
N ARG A 18 -39.40 25.11 -8.14
CA ARG A 18 -39.24 23.85 -8.88
C ARG A 18 -38.80 22.77 -7.90
N ALA A 19 -39.55 21.67 -7.88
CA ALA A 19 -39.20 20.47 -7.14
C ALA A 19 -37.98 19.80 -7.79
N LEU A 20 -36.93 19.55 -7.00
CA LEU A 20 -35.88 18.60 -7.34
C LEU A 20 -36.36 17.18 -6.98
N PRO A 21 -36.02 16.16 -7.78
CA PRO A 21 -36.45 14.79 -7.51
C PRO A 21 -35.82 14.26 -6.22
N ARG A 22 -36.64 13.56 -5.42
CA ARG A 22 -36.21 12.82 -4.23
C ARG A 22 -35.32 11.65 -4.67
N ILE A 23 -34.05 11.67 -4.25
CA ILE A 23 -33.17 10.50 -4.28
C ILE A 23 -33.34 9.79 -2.94
N THR A 24 -33.95 8.60 -2.97
CA THR A 24 -33.95 7.64 -1.86
C THR A 24 -32.54 7.09 -1.66
N PRO A 25 -32.02 7.04 -0.42
CA PRO A 25 -30.76 6.33 -0.16
C PRO A 25 -30.98 4.82 -0.30
N PHE A 26 -30.10 4.19 -1.07
CA PHE A 26 -29.99 2.75 -1.20
C PHE A 26 -29.65 2.13 0.16
N ARG A 27 -30.46 1.17 0.59
CA ARG A 27 -30.30 0.38 1.81
C ARG A 27 -29.49 -0.87 1.46
N CYS A 28 -28.19 -0.89 1.73
CA CYS A 28 -27.40 -2.12 1.67
C CYS A 28 -27.77 -3.02 2.87
N GLN A 29 -28.23 -4.23 2.56
CA GLN A 29 -28.47 -5.31 3.50
C GLN A 29 -27.20 -6.14 3.64
N SER A 30 -26.61 -6.22 4.83
CA SER A 30 -25.80 -7.38 5.26
C SER A 30 -25.41 -7.28 6.75
N ALA A 31 -26.40 -7.23 7.65
CA ALA A 31 -26.16 -7.27 9.11
C ALA A 31 -26.34 -8.69 9.70
N HIS A 32 -26.28 -9.76 8.88
CA HIS A 32 -26.54 -11.13 9.34
C HIS A 32 -25.38 -12.12 9.20
N GLN A 33 -24.23 -11.72 8.67
CA GLN A 33 -23.03 -12.58 8.65
C GLN A 33 -22.04 -12.29 9.80
N TYR A 34 -22.21 -11.18 10.53
CA TYR A 34 -21.30 -10.77 11.60
C TYR A 34 -21.38 -11.65 12.87
N GLN A 35 -22.55 -12.24 13.16
CA GLN A 35 -22.75 -13.01 14.39
C GLN A 35 -22.28 -14.48 14.31
N SER A 36 -22.01 -15.00 13.10
CA SER A 36 -21.54 -16.39 12.94
C SER A 36 -20.05 -16.57 13.29
N TRP A 37 -19.26 -15.50 13.34
CA TRP A 37 -17.80 -15.59 13.41
C TRP A 37 -17.26 -15.68 14.84
N HIS A 38 -17.97 -15.11 15.82
CA HIS A 38 -17.51 -15.09 17.22
C HIS A 38 -17.61 -16.45 17.96
N SER A 39 -18.21 -17.48 17.36
CA SER A 39 -18.47 -18.76 18.06
C SER A 39 -17.34 -19.80 17.93
N LYS A 40 -16.28 -19.55 17.14
CA LYS A 40 -15.23 -20.56 16.84
C LYS A 40 -13.81 -20.24 17.35
N LYS A 41 -13.67 -19.43 18.41
CA LYS A 41 -12.37 -19.10 19.04
C LYS A 41 -11.79 -20.18 19.99
N LYS A 42 -12.17 -21.46 19.88
CA LYS A 42 -11.88 -22.44 20.96
C LYS A 42 -10.62 -23.30 20.85
N ASP A 43 -9.83 -23.22 19.78
CA ASP A 43 -8.67 -24.13 19.59
C ASP A 43 -7.39 -23.43 19.12
N ILE A 44 -7.00 -22.29 19.72
CA ILE A 44 -5.70 -21.66 19.47
C ILE A 44 -4.83 -21.81 20.74
N PRO A 45 -3.63 -22.41 20.66
CA PRO A 45 -2.74 -22.55 21.81
C PRO A 45 -2.35 -21.21 22.45
N ASP A 46 -2.36 -21.16 23.79
CA ASP A 46 -2.18 -19.95 24.62
C ASP A 46 -0.87 -19.17 24.41
N GLU A 47 0.14 -19.75 23.74
CA GLU A 47 1.38 -19.04 23.39
C GLU A 47 1.25 -18.15 22.14
N LEU A 48 0.26 -18.40 21.27
CA LEU A 48 -0.04 -17.52 20.13
C LEU A 48 -0.98 -16.36 20.49
N ALA A 49 -1.66 -16.44 21.64
CA ALA A 49 -2.56 -15.39 22.15
C ALA A 49 -1.81 -14.19 22.78
N LYS A 50 -0.49 -14.28 22.97
CA LYS A 50 0.32 -13.20 23.56
C LYS A 50 0.90 -12.22 22.52
N LEU A 51 0.68 -12.48 21.23
CA LEU A 51 1.05 -11.61 20.11
C LEU A 51 -0.17 -10.82 19.58
N ASP A 52 -1.03 -10.36 20.48
CA ASP A 52 -2.11 -9.40 20.22
C ASP A 52 -1.55 -7.99 19.92
N LEU A 53 -0.84 -7.87 18.80
CA LEU A 53 -0.55 -6.58 18.14
C LEU A 53 -1.65 -6.20 17.13
N TRP A 54 -2.76 -6.94 17.10
CA TRP A 54 -3.83 -6.82 16.10
C TRP A 54 -5.18 -6.36 16.67
N ASP A 55 -5.24 -5.97 17.95
CA ASP A 55 -6.47 -5.50 18.61
C ASP A 55 -6.72 -3.99 18.48
N ASN A 56 -6.01 -3.30 17.57
CA ASN A 56 -6.39 -1.97 17.14
C ASN A 56 -7.26 -2.10 15.89
N ASN A 57 -8.56 -2.21 16.14
CA ASN A 57 -9.63 -1.98 15.19
C ASN A 57 -9.70 -0.47 14.85
N PRO A 58 -9.27 0.02 13.68
CA PRO A 58 -9.87 1.24 13.18
C PRO A 58 -11.25 0.86 12.65
N GLU A 59 -12.31 1.34 13.31
CA GLU A 59 -13.70 1.10 12.91
C GLU A 59 -14.04 1.63 11.49
N GLU A 60 -13.08 2.21 10.76
CA GLU A 60 -13.23 2.60 9.36
C GLU A 60 -11.92 2.34 8.58
N PRO A 61 -11.97 1.78 7.35
CA PRO A 61 -10.80 1.70 6.49
C PRO A 61 -10.32 3.13 6.18
N PRO A 62 -9.00 3.42 6.20
CA PRO A 62 -8.49 4.75 5.90
C PRO A 62 -8.97 5.19 4.52
N THR A 63 -9.73 6.28 4.48
CA THR A 63 -10.32 6.84 3.28
C THR A 63 -9.30 7.78 2.61
N GLY A 64 -8.60 7.27 1.60
CA GLY A 64 -7.82 8.09 0.65
C GLY A 64 -6.39 8.45 1.09
N PHE A 65 -5.58 8.77 0.08
CA PHE A 65 -4.16 9.17 0.14
C PHE A 65 -3.79 9.97 1.41
N GLN A 66 -2.73 9.56 2.13
CA GLN A 66 -2.09 10.50 3.07
C GLN A 66 -1.30 11.56 2.29
N LYS A 67 -0.48 11.14 1.31
CA LYS A 67 0.35 12.07 0.51
C LYS A 67 0.97 11.42 -0.74
N ALA A 68 1.21 12.22 -1.78
CA ALA A 68 2.07 11.87 -2.91
C ALA A 68 3.33 12.75 -2.88
N TYR A 69 4.46 12.22 -3.35
CA TYR A 69 5.76 12.88 -3.28
C TYR A 69 6.45 12.95 -4.64
N THR A 70 7.17 14.04 -4.88
CA THR A 70 8.07 14.23 -6.04
C THR A 70 9.51 13.82 -5.73
N GLU A 71 9.82 13.60 -4.46
CA GLU A 71 11.11 13.13 -3.96
C GLU A 71 10.88 12.19 -2.78
N PHE A 72 11.81 11.27 -2.53
CA PHE A 72 11.69 10.32 -1.42
C PHE A 72 11.74 11.07 -0.08
N PRO A 73 10.68 11.02 0.76
CA PRO A 73 10.62 11.80 1.99
C PRO A 73 11.56 11.28 3.08
N CYS A 74 11.96 10.01 2.96
CA CYS A 74 12.91 9.34 3.82
C CYS A 74 13.64 8.23 3.05
N THR A 75 14.63 7.63 3.68
CA THR A 75 15.30 6.43 3.16
C THR A 75 14.33 5.25 3.19
N LEU A 76 14.06 4.67 2.02
CA LEU A 76 13.15 3.54 1.83
C LEU A 76 13.87 2.30 1.29
N HIS A 77 13.33 1.14 1.63
CA HIS A 77 13.87 -0.17 1.30
C HIS A 77 12.84 -1.03 0.57
N TYR A 78 13.31 -1.77 -0.43
CA TYR A 78 12.57 -2.80 -1.14
C TYR A 78 13.32 -4.13 -1.01
N TYR A 79 12.69 -5.13 -0.41
CA TYR A 79 13.18 -6.50 -0.43
C TYR A 79 12.66 -7.21 -1.68
N THR A 80 13.54 -7.86 -2.43
CA THR A 80 13.18 -8.60 -3.63
C THR A 80 13.96 -9.92 -3.74
N LEU A 81 13.33 -10.93 -4.33
CA LEU A 81 13.96 -12.23 -4.60
C LEU A 81 14.78 -12.24 -5.90
N THR A 82 14.77 -11.14 -6.67
CA THR A 82 15.41 -11.06 -7.98
C THR A 82 16.24 -9.78 -8.12
N ALA A 83 17.25 -9.79 -8.98
CA ALA A 83 18.08 -8.60 -9.22
C ALA A 83 17.37 -7.45 -9.97
N ARG A 84 16.16 -7.74 -10.47
CA ARG A 84 15.30 -6.87 -11.29
C ARG A 84 13.90 -6.83 -10.72
N SER A 85 13.18 -5.76 -11.02
CA SER A 85 11.76 -5.64 -10.69
C SER A 85 10.97 -6.72 -11.43
N LYS A 86 10.11 -7.42 -10.69
CA LYS A 86 9.32 -8.54 -11.20
C LYS A 86 7.89 -8.46 -10.69
N LEU A 87 7.29 -7.28 -10.80
CA LEU A 87 5.86 -7.13 -10.55
C LEU A 87 5.09 -8.06 -11.50
N PHE A 88 4.05 -8.68 -10.97
CA PHE A 88 3.26 -9.68 -11.70
C PHE A 88 1.77 -9.39 -11.63
N ASP A 89 1.04 -9.88 -12.62
CA ASP A 89 -0.41 -9.73 -12.67
C ASP A 89 -1.09 -10.60 -11.61
N ALA A 90 -1.84 -9.99 -10.70
CA ALA A 90 -2.54 -10.69 -9.63
C ALA A 90 -3.69 -11.58 -10.14
N ARG A 91 -4.14 -11.39 -11.39
CA ARG A 91 -5.25 -12.15 -11.97
C ARG A 91 -4.84 -13.62 -12.22
N PRO A 92 -5.50 -14.61 -11.58
CA PRO A 92 -5.11 -16.02 -11.68
C PRO A 92 -5.10 -16.59 -13.10
N GLU A 93 -5.91 -16.04 -14.00
CA GLU A 93 -5.98 -16.42 -15.40
C GLU A 93 -4.81 -15.88 -16.25
N HIS A 94 -4.08 -14.89 -15.74
CA HIS A 94 -2.94 -14.25 -16.43
C HIS A 94 -1.59 -14.64 -15.84
N HIS A 95 -1.52 -15.04 -14.57
CA HIS A 95 -0.27 -15.43 -13.93
C HIS A 95 -0.41 -16.64 -13.01
N LYS A 96 0.49 -17.61 -13.17
CA LYS A 96 0.59 -18.75 -12.27
C LYS A 96 1.65 -18.44 -11.23
N LEU A 97 1.24 -18.34 -9.97
CA LEU A 97 2.12 -18.10 -8.84
C LEU A 97 3.33 -19.05 -8.85
N THR A 98 4.50 -18.46 -8.65
CA THR A 98 5.82 -19.07 -8.58
C THR A 98 6.43 -18.81 -7.20
N PRO A 99 7.44 -19.59 -6.78
CA PRO A 99 8.16 -19.32 -5.53
C PRO A 99 8.85 -17.94 -5.47
N LEU A 100 9.03 -17.28 -6.62
CA LEU A 100 9.65 -15.95 -6.72
C LEU A 100 8.65 -14.80 -6.62
N ASP A 101 7.35 -15.11 -6.53
CA ASP A 101 6.31 -14.09 -6.48
C ASP A 101 6.05 -13.70 -5.03
N LEU A 102 6.56 -12.52 -4.65
CA LEU A 102 6.26 -11.94 -3.36
C LEU A 102 4.85 -11.33 -3.38
N PRO A 103 3.98 -11.61 -2.40
CA PRO A 103 2.63 -11.06 -2.38
C PRO A 103 2.53 -9.53 -2.55
N PRO A 104 3.45 -8.69 -2.03
CA PRO A 104 3.44 -7.24 -2.25
C PRO A 104 3.79 -6.78 -3.68
N ASP A 105 4.33 -7.67 -4.52
CA ASP A 105 4.72 -7.37 -5.91
C ASP A 105 3.60 -7.68 -6.91
N ALA A 106 2.46 -8.19 -6.41
CA ALA A 106 1.26 -8.35 -7.21
C ALA A 106 0.71 -6.98 -7.60
N VAL A 107 0.28 -6.82 -8.85
CA VAL A 107 -0.45 -5.64 -9.33
C VAL A 107 -1.73 -6.05 -10.03
N LEU A 108 -2.69 -5.13 -10.17
CA LEU A 108 -3.96 -5.35 -10.82
C LEU A 108 -4.09 -4.45 -12.06
N PRO A 109 -3.73 -4.94 -13.26
CA PRO A 109 -4.01 -4.24 -14.50
C PRO A 109 -5.52 -4.05 -14.72
N GLY A 110 -5.89 -2.96 -15.39
CA GLY A 110 -7.25 -2.74 -15.87
C GLY A 110 -7.64 -3.70 -17.00
N LYS A 111 -8.90 -3.63 -17.44
CA LYS A 111 -9.39 -4.39 -18.61
C LYS A 111 -8.68 -4.03 -19.92
N ASP A 112 -8.01 -2.90 -19.95
CA ASP A 112 -7.17 -2.42 -21.04
C ASP A 112 -5.70 -2.88 -20.90
N GLU A 113 -5.42 -3.78 -19.96
CA GLU A 113 -4.08 -4.35 -19.68
C GLU A 113 -3.07 -3.31 -19.18
N LEU A 114 -3.56 -2.17 -18.68
CA LEU A 114 -2.72 -1.12 -18.15
C LEU A 114 -2.80 -1.07 -16.62
N VAL A 115 -1.64 -1.03 -15.99
CA VAL A 115 -1.50 -0.73 -14.56
C VAL A 115 -1.68 0.78 -14.38
N ARG A 116 -2.52 1.18 -13.42
CA ARG A 116 -2.82 2.58 -13.10
C ARG A 116 -2.53 2.83 -11.64
N PRO A 117 -2.13 4.06 -11.25
CA PRO A 117 -2.02 4.37 -9.84
C PRO A 117 -3.36 4.12 -9.14
N ALA A 118 -3.32 3.28 -8.10
CA ALA A 118 -4.47 2.92 -7.28
C ALA A 118 -4.00 2.68 -5.84
N ILE A 119 -4.76 3.23 -4.89
CA ILE A 119 -4.45 3.20 -3.45
C ILE A 119 -5.53 2.45 -2.70
N GLY A 120 -5.15 1.86 -1.57
CA GLY A 120 -6.09 1.17 -0.69
C GLY A 120 -6.56 -0.11 -1.34
N LEU A 121 -5.68 -0.75 -2.11
CA LEU A 121 -6.01 -1.93 -2.90
C LEU A 121 -6.27 -3.17 -2.06
N ILE A 122 -6.02 -3.15 -0.74
CA ILE A 122 -6.72 -3.85 0.36
C ILE A 122 -5.80 -3.86 1.62
N TRP A 123 -6.38 -3.91 2.82
CA TRP A 123 -5.62 -4.10 4.08
C TRP A 123 -5.07 -5.53 4.18
N PRO A 124 -3.82 -5.76 4.65
CA PRO A 124 -3.10 -7.05 4.59
C PRO A 124 -3.70 -8.24 5.41
N GLY A 125 -4.97 -8.18 5.79
CA GLY A 125 -5.68 -9.19 6.58
C GLY A 125 -6.38 -10.30 5.80
N ASP A 126 -6.60 -10.17 4.48
CA ASP A 126 -7.17 -11.24 3.65
C ASP A 126 -6.19 -11.69 2.55
N PRO A 127 -5.50 -12.83 2.69
CA PRO A 127 -4.58 -13.36 1.68
C PRO A 127 -5.26 -13.76 0.36
N LYS A 128 -6.60 -13.74 0.29
CA LYS A 128 -7.35 -13.92 -0.96
C LYS A 128 -7.55 -12.62 -1.74
N GLN A 129 -7.12 -11.49 -1.19
CA GLN A 129 -7.38 -10.15 -1.71
C GLN A 129 -6.05 -9.41 -1.93
N THR A 130 -5.25 -9.94 -2.85
CA THR A 130 -4.15 -9.22 -3.49
C THR A 130 -4.71 -8.34 -4.60
N PRO A 131 -4.08 -7.18 -4.91
CA PRO A 131 -2.78 -6.71 -4.40
C PRO A 131 -2.85 -5.69 -3.25
N ILE A 132 -1.74 -5.48 -2.55
CA ILE A 132 -1.62 -4.48 -1.46
C ILE A 132 -1.56 -3.05 -2.04
N SER A 133 -0.82 -2.88 -3.15
CA SER A 133 -0.70 -1.63 -3.91
C SER A 133 -0.70 -1.93 -5.42
N ASN A 134 -0.81 -0.91 -6.28
CA ASN A 134 -0.66 -1.10 -7.73
C ASN A 134 0.77 -0.79 -8.22
N GLY A 135 1.75 -1.06 -7.37
CA GLY A 135 3.16 -0.89 -7.69
C GLY A 135 4.03 -1.62 -6.67
N VAL A 136 5.30 -1.24 -6.62
CA VAL A 136 6.24 -1.84 -5.68
C VAL A 136 6.07 -1.25 -4.29
N THR A 137 6.06 -2.10 -3.28
CA THR A 137 5.95 -1.69 -1.88
C THR A 137 7.33 -1.36 -1.30
N LEU A 138 7.43 -0.20 -0.66
CA LEU A 138 8.64 0.36 -0.08
C LEU A 138 8.41 0.68 1.40
N LEU A 139 9.40 0.40 2.24
CA LEU A 139 9.29 0.60 3.69
C LEU A 139 10.54 1.31 4.27
N PRO A 140 10.39 2.19 5.27
CA PRO A 140 11.53 2.77 6.00
C PRO A 140 12.25 1.71 6.86
N ASN A 141 13.39 2.06 7.46
CA ASN A 141 14.16 1.14 8.31
C ASN A 141 13.54 0.94 9.71
N THR A 142 12.34 0.40 9.75
CA THR A 142 11.57 0.15 10.97
C THR A 142 11.60 -1.31 11.38
N ILE A 143 11.10 -1.60 12.59
CA ILE A 143 10.86 -2.97 13.06
C ILE A 143 10.00 -3.74 12.07
N TRP A 144 9.00 -3.09 11.47
CA TRP A 144 8.09 -3.74 10.52
C TRP A 144 8.81 -4.17 9.24
N MET A 145 9.57 -3.26 8.60
CA MET A 145 10.36 -3.59 7.41
C MET A 145 11.30 -4.76 7.66
N ASN A 146 12.05 -4.71 8.76
CA ASN A 146 13.03 -5.74 9.06
C ASN A 146 12.39 -7.10 9.31
N ARG A 147 11.27 -7.15 10.04
CA ARG A 147 10.49 -8.39 10.25
C ARG A 147 9.89 -8.93 8.96
N LEU A 148 9.42 -8.05 8.08
CA LEU A 148 8.83 -8.44 6.82
C LEU A 148 9.88 -9.01 5.87
N ALA A 149 11.03 -8.34 5.76
CA ALA A 149 12.18 -8.82 4.99
C ALA A 149 12.69 -10.16 5.52
N ASP A 150 12.82 -10.33 6.85
CA ASP A 150 13.21 -11.59 7.47
C ASP A 150 12.20 -12.71 7.16
N ARG A 151 10.89 -12.43 7.26
CA ARG A 151 9.85 -13.40 6.87
C ARG A 151 9.98 -13.81 5.41
N TYR A 152 10.10 -12.84 4.50
CA TYR A 152 10.23 -13.14 3.07
C TYR A 152 11.49 -13.96 2.78
N HIS A 153 12.60 -13.62 3.42
CA HIS A 153 13.85 -14.35 3.27
C HIS A 153 13.74 -15.79 3.78
N ASN A 154 13.12 -16.03 4.94
CA ASN A 154 12.94 -17.38 5.46
C ASN A 154 11.95 -18.21 4.63
N ASP A 155 10.77 -17.66 4.34
CA ASP A 155 9.66 -18.41 3.73
C ASP A 155 9.82 -18.61 2.22
N TYR A 156 10.38 -17.64 1.51
CA TYR A 156 10.44 -17.62 0.03
C TYR A 156 11.83 -17.84 -0.54
N TYR A 157 12.89 -17.69 0.26
CA TYR A 157 14.26 -17.98 -0.18
C TYR A 157 14.87 -19.19 0.52
N LEU A 158 15.05 -19.14 1.85
CA LEU A 158 15.77 -20.20 2.58
C LEU A 158 15.04 -21.54 2.55
N LYS A 159 13.73 -21.56 2.80
CA LYS A 159 12.97 -22.81 2.78
C LYS A 159 12.99 -23.47 1.39
N PRO A 160 12.70 -22.77 0.27
CA PRO A 160 12.79 -23.41 -1.04
C PRO A 160 14.23 -23.78 -1.44
N LEU A 161 15.24 -23.02 -1.02
CA LEU A 161 16.65 -23.38 -1.21
C LEU A 161 17.00 -24.69 -0.49
N GLN A 162 16.53 -24.88 0.74
CA GLN A 162 16.68 -26.12 1.51
C GLN A 162 15.94 -27.31 0.86
N GLU A 163 14.86 -27.04 0.14
CA GLU A 163 14.14 -28.04 -0.69
C GLU A 163 14.89 -28.37 -1.99
N GLY A 164 16.06 -27.78 -2.23
CA GLY A 164 16.91 -28.02 -3.41
C GLY A 164 16.51 -27.24 -4.64
N LYS A 165 15.72 -26.15 -4.50
CA LYS A 165 15.40 -25.27 -5.63
C LYS A 165 16.57 -24.34 -5.91
N GLU A 166 16.86 -24.15 -7.19
CA GLU A 166 17.80 -23.12 -7.65
C GLU A 166 17.09 -21.76 -7.63
N LEU A 167 17.65 -20.81 -6.89
CA LEU A 167 17.12 -19.45 -6.73
C LEU A 167 18.24 -18.42 -6.91
N GLU A 168 17.88 -17.22 -7.35
CA GLU A 168 18.76 -16.06 -7.28
C GLU A 168 18.96 -15.63 -5.82
N GLU A 169 20.07 -14.96 -5.54
CA GLU A 169 20.34 -14.38 -4.22
C GLU A 169 19.44 -13.15 -4.00
N PRO A 170 18.61 -13.11 -2.95
CA PRO A 170 17.71 -11.99 -2.69
C PRO A 170 18.48 -10.71 -2.43
N GLN A 171 17.86 -9.60 -2.80
CA GLN A 171 18.46 -8.28 -2.68
C GLN A 171 17.57 -7.34 -1.87
N VAL A 172 18.22 -6.36 -1.22
CA VAL A 172 17.53 -5.20 -0.66
C VAL A 172 17.99 -3.95 -1.39
N PHE A 173 17.06 -3.29 -2.06
CA PHE A 173 17.31 -2.02 -2.72
C PHE A 173 17.05 -0.91 -1.71
N THR A 174 18.05 -0.06 -1.50
CA THR A 174 17.94 1.10 -0.61
C THR A 174 17.93 2.37 -1.44
N ILE A 175 16.85 3.14 -1.35
CA ILE A 175 16.68 4.45 -1.97
C ILE A 175 16.79 5.51 -0.88
N LYS A 176 17.67 6.49 -1.08
CA LYS A 176 17.91 7.52 -0.06
C LYS A 176 16.80 8.58 -0.07
N LYS A 177 16.59 9.23 1.08
CA LYS A 177 15.86 10.49 1.17
C LYS A 177 16.34 11.49 0.12
N GLU A 178 15.42 12.35 -0.34
CA GLU A 178 15.64 13.39 -1.36
C GLU A 178 15.95 12.84 -2.76
N THR A 179 15.89 11.52 -2.97
CA THR A 179 15.98 10.95 -4.31
C THR A 179 14.79 11.44 -5.15
N PRO A 180 14.98 12.01 -6.35
CA PRO A 180 13.88 12.46 -7.18
C PRO A 180 13.06 11.28 -7.69
N VAL A 181 11.73 11.42 -7.68
CA VAL A 181 10.83 10.44 -8.28
C VAL A 181 10.79 10.68 -9.80
N PRO A 182 11.04 9.65 -10.64
CA PRO A 182 10.95 9.80 -12.09
C PRO A 182 9.55 10.21 -12.53
N LYS A 183 9.45 11.03 -13.57
CA LYS A 183 8.16 11.56 -14.10
C LYS A 183 7.13 10.49 -14.46
N ASP A 184 7.59 9.28 -14.79
CA ASP A 184 6.74 8.17 -15.22
C ASP A 184 6.19 7.39 -14.00
N LEU A 185 6.62 7.73 -12.79
CA LEU A 185 6.25 7.09 -11.52
C LEU A 185 5.69 8.11 -10.53
N THR A 186 4.91 7.65 -9.56
CA THR A 186 4.48 8.42 -8.40
C THR A 186 4.77 7.64 -7.13
N LEU A 187 5.40 8.29 -6.16
CA LEU A 187 5.59 7.73 -4.82
C LEU A 187 4.40 8.14 -3.95
N PHE A 188 3.62 7.17 -3.53
CA PHE A 188 2.52 7.35 -2.60
C PHE A 188 2.89 6.89 -1.20
N HIS A 189 2.41 7.62 -0.20
CA HIS A 189 2.36 7.17 1.19
C HIS A 189 0.94 6.67 1.46
N GLU A 190 0.80 5.34 1.52
CA GLU A 190 -0.50 4.68 1.55
C GLU A 190 -1.08 4.64 2.97
N SER A 191 -0.27 4.19 3.94
CA SER A 191 -0.66 4.11 5.35
C SER A 191 0.56 3.82 6.22
N ASP A 192 0.61 4.41 7.42
CA ASP A 192 1.66 4.14 8.42
C ASP A 192 3.07 4.23 7.83
N GLU A 193 3.76 3.11 7.70
CA GLU A 193 5.12 2.99 7.20
C GLU A 193 5.16 2.54 5.72
N TRP A 194 4.00 2.34 5.09
CA TRP A 194 3.88 1.84 3.71
C TRP A 194 3.92 2.95 2.68
N PHE A 195 4.90 2.82 1.79
CA PHE A 195 4.97 3.57 0.57
C PHE A 195 4.82 2.64 -0.63
N SER A 196 4.33 3.18 -1.74
CA SER A 196 4.33 2.47 -3.01
C SER A 196 4.79 3.35 -4.14
N LEU A 197 5.68 2.80 -4.98
CA LEU A 197 6.12 3.45 -6.20
C LEU A 197 5.30 2.84 -7.35
N GLN A 198 4.36 3.63 -7.84
CA GLN A 198 3.34 3.24 -8.80
C GLN A 198 3.54 3.99 -10.12
N PRO A 199 2.94 3.55 -11.22
CA PRO A 199 2.96 4.33 -12.45
C PRO A 199 2.26 5.68 -12.26
N ALA A 200 2.79 6.77 -12.83
CA ALA A 200 2.16 8.09 -12.78
C ALA A 200 0.90 8.18 -13.65
N GLU A 201 0.93 7.49 -14.78
CA GLU A 201 -0.18 7.33 -15.71
C GLU A 201 -0.30 5.86 -16.12
N GLY A 202 -1.39 5.50 -16.79
CA GLY A 202 -1.58 4.16 -17.29
C GLY A 202 -0.45 3.62 -18.16
N MET A 203 0.22 2.53 -17.74
CA MET A 203 1.25 1.85 -18.54
C MET A 203 1.14 0.34 -18.46
N THR A 204 1.75 -0.37 -19.41
CA THR A 204 1.76 -1.84 -19.40
C THR A 204 2.62 -2.35 -18.24
N LEU A 205 2.34 -3.56 -17.75
CA LEU A 205 3.16 -4.18 -16.70
C LEU A 205 4.65 -4.32 -17.10
N PRO A 206 5.01 -4.73 -18.33
CA PRO A 206 6.40 -4.70 -18.78
C PRO A 206 7.03 -3.31 -18.74
N ASP A 207 6.29 -2.27 -19.15
CA ASP A 207 6.80 -0.88 -19.12
C ASP A 207 7.03 -0.41 -17.68
N LEU A 208 6.14 -0.78 -16.75
CA LEU A 208 6.29 -0.49 -15.33
C LEU A 208 7.54 -1.15 -14.74
N ASN A 209 7.73 -2.46 -14.96
CA ASN A 209 8.94 -3.17 -14.52
C ASN A 209 10.21 -2.53 -15.11
N ASN A 210 10.19 -2.16 -16.40
CA ASN A 210 11.31 -1.48 -17.06
C ASN A 210 11.58 -0.09 -16.46
N ALA A 211 10.54 0.68 -16.11
CA ALA A 211 10.69 2.00 -15.48
C ALA A 211 11.30 1.86 -14.08
N LEU A 212 10.85 0.88 -13.30
CA LEU A 212 11.40 0.56 -11.98
C LEU A 212 12.85 0.11 -12.07
N ASP A 213 13.20 -0.76 -13.01
CA ASP A 213 14.58 -1.21 -13.21
C ASP A 213 15.54 -0.07 -13.55
N LYS A 214 15.14 0.84 -14.45
CA LYS A 214 15.92 2.04 -14.77
C LYS A 214 16.12 2.91 -13.54
N PHE A 215 15.04 3.12 -12.78
CA PHE A 215 15.10 3.91 -11.54
C PHE A 215 16.05 3.29 -10.52
N TYR A 216 15.99 1.97 -10.30
CA TYR A 216 16.86 1.29 -9.35
C TYR A 216 18.31 1.24 -9.80
N ASP A 217 18.58 1.10 -11.10
CA ASP A 217 19.94 1.12 -11.62
C ASP A 217 20.61 2.48 -11.44
N GLU A 218 19.83 3.56 -11.48
CA GLU A 218 20.34 4.93 -11.32
C GLU A 218 20.46 5.35 -9.85
N TYR A 219 19.45 5.04 -9.02
CA TYR A 219 19.32 5.64 -7.69
C TYR A 219 19.43 4.64 -6.52
N ALA A 220 19.22 3.35 -6.74
CA ALA A 220 19.20 2.39 -5.63
C ALA A 220 20.58 1.84 -5.30
N ARG A 221 20.91 1.81 -4.02
CA ARG A 221 22.01 0.96 -3.53
C ARG A 221 21.47 -0.45 -3.33
N LYS A 222 21.88 -1.37 -4.21
CA LYS A 222 21.56 -2.80 -4.12
C LYS A 222 22.58 -3.51 -3.22
N ARG A 223 22.10 -4.34 -2.30
CA ARG A 223 22.90 -5.27 -1.50
C ARG A 223 22.23 -6.64 -1.52
N ASN A 224 23.00 -7.71 -1.35
CA ASN A 224 22.37 -8.98 -1.01
C ASN A 224 21.67 -8.86 0.36
N ALA A 225 20.66 -9.71 0.57
CA ALA A 225 19.85 -9.64 1.77
C ALA A 225 20.66 -9.91 3.04
N GLU A 226 21.59 -10.87 3.02
CA GLU A 226 22.43 -11.22 4.18
C GLU A 226 23.30 -10.05 4.64
N GLU A 227 24.05 -9.40 3.74
CA GLU A 227 24.86 -8.21 4.03
C GLU A 227 23.97 -7.05 4.51
N TRP A 228 22.75 -6.94 3.97
CA TRP A 228 21.80 -5.93 4.43
C TRP A 228 21.36 -6.20 5.88
N PHE A 229 21.05 -7.45 6.25
CA PHE A 229 20.68 -7.82 7.62
C PHE A 229 21.84 -7.61 8.60
N GLU A 230 23.07 -7.97 8.22
CA GLU A 230 24.26 -7.71 9.04
C GLU A 230 24.46 -6.22 9.34
N LYS A 231 24.13 -5.35 8.37
CA LYS A 231 24.25 -3.89 8.50
C LYS A 231 23.04 -3.25 9.17
N ASN A 232 21.92 -3.95 9.28
CA ASN A 232 20.69 -3.50 9.94
C ASN A 232 20.29 -4.47 11.06
N PRO A 233 21.12 -4.63 12.11
CA PRO A 233 20.78 -5.49 13.24
C PRO A 233 19.60 -4.90 14.03
N PRO A 234 18.91 -5.72 14.86
CA PRO A 234 17.76 -5.29 15.67
C PRO A 234 17.96 -4.03 16.50
N THR A 235 19.18 -3.77 16.95
CA THR A 235 19.55 -2.56 17.71
C THR A 235 19.46 -1.26 16.90
N ARG A 236 19.29 -1.33 15.57
CA ARG A 236 19.11 -0.18 14.67
C ARG A 236 17.68 -0.03 14.16
N TRP A 237 16.76 -0.93 14.53
CA TRP A 237 15.39 -0.87 14.05
C TRP A 237 14.62 0.22 14.79
N ILE A 238 13.89 1.04 14.04
CA ILE A 238 13.10 2.14 14.60
C ILE A 238 11.69 1.62 14.86
N ASP A 239 11.08 2.04 15.97
CA ASP A 239 9.67 1.79 16.20
C ASP A 239 8.84 2.53 15.15
N GLY A 240 7.92 1.85 14.48
CA GLY A 240 7.04 2.43 13.48
C GLY A 240 6.26 3.66 13.94
N ARG A 241 6.00 3.75 15.25
CA ARG A 241 5.30 4.87 15.89
C ARG A 241 6.17 6.12 15.99
N GLU A 242 7.49 5.99 15.85
CA GLU A 242 8.43 7.12 15.84
C GLU A 242 8.53 7.74 14.43
N VAL A 243 7.39 8.23 13.92
CA VAL A 243 7.25 8.77 12.56
C VAL A 243 8.31 9.82 12.24
N ASP A 244 8.53 10.76 13.15
CA ASP A 244 9.50 11.84 12.95
C ASP A 244 10.93 11.31 12.85
N VAL A 245 11.25 10.18 13.51
CA VAL A 245 12.60 9.60 13.51
C VAL A 245 12.88 8.92 12.19
N TRP A 246 11.97 8.07 11.71
CA TRP A 246 12.20 7.36 10.44
C TRP A 246 11.93 8.25 9.21
N MET A 247 11.16 9.33 9.34
CA MET A 247 11.04 10.36 8.29
C MET A 247 12.28 11.26 8.19
N ASP A 248 13.10 11.35 9.23
CA ASP A 248 14.32 12.18 9.19
C ASP A 248 15.50 11.48 8.49
N GLN A 249 15.46 10.15 8.35
CA GLN A 249 16.53 9.32 7.77
C GLN A 249 16.66 9.34 6.26
#